data_AF-A0A644VJA2-F1
#
_entry.id   AF-A0A644VJA2-F1
#
_cell.length_a   1.000
_cell.length_b   1.000
_cell.length_c   1.000
_cell.angle_alpha   90.00
_cell.angle_beta   90.00
_cell.angle_gamma   90.00
#
_symmetry.space_group_name_H-M   'P 1'
#
loop_
_entity.id
_entity.type
_entity.pdbx_description
1 polymer ?
#
loop_
_entity_poly.entity_id
_entity_poly.type
_entity_poly.pdbx_seq_one_letter_code
_entity_poly.pdbx_strand_id
1 'polypeptide(L)'
;MTTVKTTINLDENIFKTIKIIANNKETTQTKLINEYLKEAIEKEPKENKTKIKFLVKPDPTKNIDDLVGSIKASKGFDPVKAVNEVRKGE
;
A
#
# COMPACT_ATOMS: atom_id res chain seq x y z
N MET A 1 2.70 -19.94 1.10
CA MET A 1 3.41 -18.67 1.33
C MET A 1 4.89 -18.94 1.18
N THR A 2 5.55 -18.25 0.25
CA THR A 2 6.99 -18.42 0.04
C THR A 2 7.74 -17.56 1.06
N THR A 3 8.69 -18.16 1.78
CA THR A 3 9.56 -17.44 2.74
C THR A 3 10.94 -17.27 2.13
N VAL A 4 11.56 -16.13 2.41
CA VAL A 4 12.95 -15.83 2.01
C VAL A 4 13.81 -15.86 3.27
N LYS A 5 14.95 -16.54 3.22
CA LYS A 5 15.97 -16.47 4.27
C LYS A 5 16.81 -15.22 4.04
N THR A 6 16.92 -14.39 5.07
CA THR A 6 17.69 -13.14 5.02
C THR A 6 18.37 -12.89 6.35
N THR A 7 19.37 -12.02 6.34
CA THR A 7 20.07 -11.55 7.53
C THR A 7 19.79 -10.08 7.70
N ILE A 8 19.30 -9.69 8.88
CA ILE A 8 19.06 -8.29 9.25
C ILE A 8 19.69 -8.02 10.61
N ASN A 9 20.15 -6.79 10.81
CA ASN A 9 20.61 -6.33 12.12
C ASN A 9 19.43 -5.71 12.87
N LEU A 10 19.21 -6.17 14.11
CA LEU A 10 18.18 -5.65 14.99
C LEU A 10 18.83 -5.20 16.29
N ASP A 11 18.26 -4.16 16.91
CA ASP A 11 18.64 -3.77 18.26
C ASP A 11 18.41 -4.93 19.25
N GLU A 12 19.35 -5.12 20.17
CA GLU A 12 19.34 -6.25 21.10
C GLU A 12 18.10 -6.23 22.00
N ASN A 13 17.70 -5.06 22.49
CA ASN A 13 16.56 -4.92 23.38
C ASN A 13 15.24 -5.16 22.63
N ILE A 14 15.15 -4.71 21.38
CA ILE A 14 14.01 -5.01 20.50
C ILE A 14 13.89 -6.52 20.32
N PHE A 15 14.97 -7.22 19.99
CA PHE A 15 14.92 -8.66 19.74
C PHE A 15 14.59 -9.47 21.02
N LYS A 16 15.15 -9.09 22.17
CA LYS A 16 14.80 -9.68 23.47
C LYS A 16 13.31 -9.55 23.78
N THR A 17 12.76 -8.35 23.55
CA THR A 17 11.34 -8.07 23.76
C THR A 17 10.47 -8.95 22.86
N ILE A 18 10.80 -9.03 21.56
CA ILE A 18 10.09 -9.90 20.60
C ILE A 18 10.11 -11.35 21.06
N LYS A 19 11.24 -11.85 21.56
CA LYS A 19 11.36 -13.23 22.07
C LYS A 19 10.44 -13.49 23.25
N ILE A 20 10.38 -12.57 24.21
CA ILE A 20 9.48 -12.68 25.38
C ILE A 20 8.02 -12.71 24.93
N ILE A 21 7.63 -11.78 24.04
CA ILE A 21 6.26 -11.71 23.54
C ILE A 21 5.89 -12.98 22.76
N ALA A 22 6.81 -13.50 21.93
CA ALA A 22 6.58 -14.72 21.18
C ALA A 22 6.32 -15.92 22.11
N ASN A 23 7.10 -16.05 23.18
CA ASN A 23 6.89 -17.09 24.19
C ASN A 23 5.53 -16.96 24.88
N ASN A 24 5.18 -15.74 25.31
CA ASN A 24 3.91 -15.49 26.01
C ASN A 24 2.68 -15.75 25.12
N LYS A 25 2.83 -15.60 23.80
CA LYS A 25 1.78 -15.84 22.80
C LYS A 25 1.81 -17.26 22.21
N GLU A 26 2.65 -18.14 22.75
CA GLU A 26 2.85 -19.51 22.24
C GLU A 26 3.11 -19.53 20.72
N THR A 27 3.94 -18.59 20.25
CA THR A 27 4.19 -18.39 18.82
C THR A 27 5.67 -18.26 18.50
N THR A 28 6.00 -18.20 17.21
CA THR A 28 7.39 -18.10 16.77
C THR A 28 7.83 -16.65 16.62
N GLN A 29 9.10 -16.38 16.92
CA GLN A 29 9.74 -15.07 16.71
C GLN A 29 9.56 -14.60 15.26
N THR A 30 9.76 -15.50 14.29
CA THR A 30 9.57 -15.20 12.87
C THR A 30 8.14 -14.79 12.52
N LYS A 31 7.14 -15.46 13.09
CA LYS A 31 5.73 -15.11 12.84
C LYS A 31 5.44 -13.72 13.40
N LEU A 32 5.88 -13.44 14.63
CA LEU A 32 5.67 -12.16 15.29
C LEU A 32 6.36 -11.00 14.56
N ILE A 33 7.62 -11.19 14.12
CA ILE A 33 8.35 -10.21 13.31
C ILE A 33 7.59 -9.90 12.02
N ASN A 34 7.10 -10.92 11.32
CA ASN A 34 6.33 -10.72 10.09
C ASN A 34 5.01 -9.97 10.32
N GLU A 35 4.31 -10.24 11.43
CA GLU A 35 3.08 -9.52 11.78
C GLU A 35 3.35 -8.05 12.05
N TYR A 36 4.35 -7.74 12.88
CA TYR A 36 4.71 -6.36 13.19
C TYR A 36 5.19 -5.58 11.96
N LEU A 37 5.97 -6.20 11.09
CA LEU A 37 6.39 -5.55 9.85
C LEU A 37 5.22 -5.29 8.90
N LYS A 38 4.23 -6.20 8.83
CA LYS A 38 3.00 -5.96 8.04
C LYS A 38 2.21 -4.78 8.58
N GLU A 39 1.98 -4.74 9.90
CA GLU A 39 1.26 -3.63 10.53
C GLU A 39 1.97 -2.29 10.33
N ALA A 40 3.31 -2.27 10.42
CA ALA A 40 4.10 -1.07 10.18
C ALA A 40 3.94 -0.58 8.74
N ILE A 41 4.03 -1.50 7.76
CA ILE A 41 3.84 -1.19 6.33
C ILE A 41 2.43 -0.64 6.04
N GLU A 42 1.40 -1.15 6.72
CA GLU A 42 0.03 -0.63 6.56
C GLU A 42 -0.12 0.79 7.12
N LYS A 43 0.58 1.09 8.22
CA LYS A 43 0.59 2.39 8.91
C LYS A 43 1.49 3.44 8.23
N GLU A 44 2.33 3.05 7.26
CA GLU A 44 3.19 3.99 6.53
C GLU A 44 2.40 5.14 5.86
N PRO A 45 2.93 6.37 5.82
CA PRO A 45 2.31 7.50 5.14
C PRO A 45 2.09 7.24 3.64
N LYS A 46 1.05 7.87 3.07
CA LYS A 46 0.66 7.68 1.65
C LYS A 46 1.77 8.00 0.65
N GLU A 47 2.72 8.85 1.01
CA GLU A 47 3.88 9.23 0.19
C GLU A 47 4.73 8.01 -0.23
N ASN A 48 4.86 7.02 0.66
CA ASN A 48 5.61 5.79 0.40
C ASN A 48 4.73 4.67 -0.18
N LYS A 49 3.40 4.75 -0.02
CA LYS A 49 2.45 3.70 -0.42
C LYS A 49 2.40 3.43 -1.92
N THR A 50 2.75 4.40 -2.75
CA THR A 50 2.79 4.23 -4.21
C THR A 50 3.78 3.15 -4.67
N LYS A 51 4.83 2.87 -3.87
CA LYS A 51 5.82 1.80 -4.12
C LYS A 51 5.46 0.46 -3.44
N ILE A 52 4.50 0.43 -2.52
CA ILE A 52 4.15 -0.74 -1.68
C ILE A 52 2.89 -1.48 -2.19
N LYS A 53 2.46 -1.21 -3.43
CA LYS A 53 1.26 -1.81 -4.05
C LYS A 53 1.23 -3.35 -4.10
N PHE A 54 2.35 -4.03 -3.82
CA PHE A 54 2.45 -5.49 -3.84
C PHE A 54 2.02 -6.20 -2.54
N LEU A 55 1.93 -5.50 -1.40
CA LEU A 55 1.67 -6.14 -0.09
C LEU A 55 0.25 -5.96 0.43
N VAL A 56 -0.44 -4.89 0.03
CA VAL A 56 -1.82 -4.64 0.44
C VAL A 56 -2.72 -5.21 -0.65
N LYS A 57 -3.31 -6.39 -0.39
CA LYS A 57 -4.46 -6.83 -1.19
C LYS A 57 -5.52 -5.72 -1.11
N PRO A 58 -6.10 -5.26 -2.23
CA PRO A 58 -7.14 -4.26 -2.18
C PRO A 58 -8.28 -4.83 -1.34
N ASP A 59 -8.51 -4.22 -0.18
CA ASP A 59 -9.62 -4.56 0.69
C ASP A 59 -10.90 -4.13 -0.05
N PRO A 60 -11.79 -5.06 -0.43
CA PRO A 60 -12.97 -4.74 -1.25
C PRO A 60 -13.99 -3.87 -0.51
N THR A 61 -13.77 -3.61 0.79
CA THR A 61 -14.61 -2.75 1.63
C THR A 61 -14.20 -1.27 1.60
N LYS A 62 -13.01 -0.95 1.07
CA LYS A 62 -12.64 0.46 0.84
C LYS A 62 -13.29 0.92 -0.45
N ASN A 63 -14.44 1.59 -0.29
CA ASN A 63 -15.16 2.23 -1.38
C ASN A 63 -14.18 2.97 -2.30
N ILE A 64 -14.32 2.69 -3.58
CA ILE A 64 -13.60 3.33 -4.69
C ILE A 64 -13.75 4.87 -4.63
N ASP A 65 -14.70 5.37 -3.84
CA ASP A 65 -14.90 6.78 -3.52
C ASP A 65 -13.71 7.44 -2.80
N ASP A 66 -12.80 6.71 -2.16
CA ASP A 66 -11.56 7.30 -1.58
C ASP A 66 -10.45 7.53 -2.64
N LEU A 67 -10.71 7.13 -3.89
CA LEU A 67 -9.88 7.37 -5.06
C LEU A 67 -10.20 8.72 -5.71
N VAL A 68 -10.54 9.74 -4.89
CA VAL A 68 -10.69 11.18 -5.26
C VAL A 68 -9.34 11.82 -5.63
N GLY A 69 -8.46 11.07 -6.29
CA GLY A 69 -7.39 11.58 -7.15
C GLY A 69 -7.64 11.25 -8.62
N SER A 70 -8.74 10.53 -8.93
CA SER A 70 -9.27 10.44 -10.28
C SER A 70 -9.94 11.76 -10.61
N ILE A 71 -9.14 12.66 -11.20
CA ILE A 71 -9.56 13.93 -11.75
C ILE A 71 -10.82 13.67 -12.58
N LYS A 72 -11.99 13.98 -12.02
CA LYS A 72 -13.25 13.95 -12.74
C LYS A 72 -13.18 15.12 -13.71
N ALA A 73 -12.61 14.88 -14.89
CA ALA A 73 -12.53 15.87 -15.95
C ALA A 73 -13.95 16.38 -16.18
N SER A 74 -14.16 17.69 -16.00
CA SER A 74 -15.48 18.31 -15.93
C SER A 74 -16.26 18.27 -17.25
N LYS A 75 -15.68 17.72 -18.33
CA LYS A 75 -16.34 17.29 -19.56
C LYS A 75 -15.38 16.39 -20.35
N GLY A 76 -15.88 15.31 -20.95
CA GLY A 76 -15.12 14.51 -21.90
C GLY A 76 -14.71 15.35 -23.11
N PHE A 77 -13.45 15.24 -23.53
CA PHE A 77 -12.97 15.86 -24.76
C PHE A 77 -13.55 15.10 -25.95
N ASP A 78 -14.39 15.77 -26.75
CA ASP A 78 -14.93 15.23 -28.00
C ASP A 78 -14.03 15.70 -29.16
N PRO A 79 -13.11 14.85 -29.66
CA PRO A 79 -12.17 15.23 -30.71
C PRO A 79 -12.87 15.56 -32.02
N VAL A 80 -14.06 15.00 -32.28
CA VAL A 80 -14.81 15.27 -33.52
C VAL A 80 -15.42 16.67 -33.47
N LYS A 81 -15.95 17.07 -32.32
CA LYS A 81 -16.40 18.46 -32.10
C LYS A 81 -15.25 19.45 -32.21
N ALA A 82 -14.12 19.17 -31.57
CA ALA A 82 -12.94 20.04 -31.62
C ALA A 82 -12.41 20.22 -33.06
N VAL A 83 -12.34 19.15 -33.86
CA VAL A 83 -11.94 19.24 -35.26
C VAL A 83 -12.97 20.01 -36.08
N ASN A 84 -14.26 19.82 -35.84
CA ASN A 84 -15.32 20.55 -36.54
C ASN A 84 -15.38 22.04 -36.17
N GLU A 85 -15.06 22.43 -34.93
CA GLU A 85 -14.93 23.83 -34.52
C GLU A 85 -13.72 24.50 -35.17
N VAL A 86 -12.57 23.81 -35.27
CA VAL A 86 -11.41 24.31 -36.02
C VAL A 86 -11.71 24.43 -37.51
N ARG A 87 -12.49 23.51 -38.07
CA ARG A 87 -12.87 23.50 -39.49
C ARG A 87 -13.96 24.51 -39.85
N LYS A 88 -14.75 24.92 -38.85
CA LYS A 88 -15.79 25.96 -38.93
C LYS A 88 -15.37 27.26 -38.23
N GLY A 89 -14.06 27.48 -37.99
CA GLY A 89 -13.59 28.78 -37.50
C GLY A 89 -14.17 29.87 -38.38
N GLU A 90 -14.74 30.91 -37.74
CA GLU A 90 -15.43 32.09 -38.32
C GLU A 90 -15.44 32.21 -39.85
#